data_AF-A0A812WT54-F1
#
_entry.id   AF-A0A812WT54-F1
#
_cell.length_a   1.000
_cell.length_b   1.000
_cell.length_c   1.000
_cell.angle_alpha   90.00
_cell.angle_beta   90.00
_cell.angle_gamma   90.00
#
_symmetry.space_group_name_H-M   'P 1'
#
loop_
_entity.id
_entity.type
_entity.pdbx_description
1 polymer ?
#
loop_
_entity_poly.entity_id
_entity_poly.type
_entity_poly.pdbx_seq_one_letter_code
_entity_poly.pdbx_strand_id
1 'polypeptide(L)'
;EAVGVKTGRGKMIQVDENQYTGVANIYAVGDVAGGNLATVGQAQAVRAVRKMFGSGQYTLKDKEAKPYIVWTIPEVAWVGLNEQEAEAKGLNFGLVRVEYSRAVRGIVSGEKGFLKMIYDRPQGRVLGVHICGAQAGELINFGADAVDDGTTIFEILQFVFPAVTYHVLYNVAATEAKLRMGGVQNLSAAASWARVKTAIMKSLEKQQSQMTFEEAVEATFRTFDADGTGHLTAKQLQASMRSIGLTLSDEAVEDMIKEADQQNQGFVDYPDFVTICRTCGMGPVKTAKA
;
A
#
# COMPACT_ATOMS: atom_id res chain seq x y z
N GLU A 1 17.73 -22.37 37.19
CA GLU A 1 19.15 -22.55 37.56
C GLU A 1 19.41 -23.84 38.33
N ALA A 2 18.84 -24.07 39.52
CA ALA A 2 19.09 -25.29 40.31
C ALA A 2 18.82 -26.61 39.56
N VAL A 3 17.85 -26.61 38.65
CA VAL A 3 17.50 -27.75 37.78
C VAL A 3 18.23 -27.74 36.42
N GLY A 4 19.21 -26.86 36.21
CA GLY A 4 20.01 -26.80 34.97
C GLY A 4 19.41 -25.96 33.83
N VAL A 5 18.20 -25.41 33.99
CA VAL A 5 17.57 -24.53 32.98
C VAL A 5 18.37 -23.23 32.83
N LYS A 6 18.68 -22.88 31.58
CA LYS A 6 19.41 -21.66 31.19
C LYS A 6 18.48 -20.46 31.07
N THR A 7 18.99 -19.29 31.46
CA THR A 7 18.31 -18.01 31.30
C THR A 7 19.12 -17.07 30.43
N GLY A 8 18.45 -16.25 29.62
CA GLY A 8 19.02 -15.21 28.79
C GLY A 8 18.83 -13.80 29.36
N ARG A 9 18.78 -12.81 28.45
CA ARG A 9 18.53 -11.40 28.78
C ARG A 9 17.25 -11.25 29.60
N GLY A 10 17.27 -10.41 30.63
CA GLY A 10 16.10 -10.16 31.47
C GLY A 10 15.64 -11.36 32.30
N LYS A 11 16.51 -12.38 32.49
CA LYS A 11 16.19 -13.65 33.16
C LYS A 11 15.11 -14.49 32.47
N MET A 12 14.82 -14.23 31.20
CA MET A 12 13.94 -15.07 30.39
C MET A 12 14.54 -16.47 30.24
N ILE A 13 13.72 -17.51 30.33
CA ILE A 13 14.13 -18.89 30.11
C ILE A 13 14.42 -19.10 28.63
N GLN A 14 15.59 -19.68 28.32
CA GLN A 14 15.94 -20.05 26.96
C GLN A 14 15.18 -21.32 26.56
N VAL A 15 14.55 -21.28 25.38
CA VAL A 15 13.80 -22.40 24.82
C VAL A 15 14.07 -22.54 23.32
N ASP A 16 13.88 -23.75 22.79
CA ASP A 16 13.86 -24.00 21.35
C ASP A 16 12.50 -23.63 20.71
N GLU A 17 12.35 -23.89 19.41
CA GLU A 17 11.11 -23.68 18.65
C GLU A 17 9.88 -24.39 19.26
N ASN A 18 10.09 -25.52 19.92
CA ASN A 18 9.07 -26.35 20.58
C ASN A 18 8.87 -25.98 22.06
N GLN A 19 9.47 -24.88 22.51
CA GLN A 19 9.39 -24.39 23.88
C GLN A 19 10.10 -25.30 24.91
N TYR A 20 10.98 -26.19 24.43
CA TYR A 20 11.76 -27.07 25.28
C TYR A 20 13.01 -26.35 25.80
N THR A 21 13.30 -26.51 27.10
CA THR A 21 14.42 -25.82 27.76
C THR A 21 15.79 -26.46 27.52
N GLY A 22 15.84 -27.61 26.87
CA GLY A 22 17.05 -28.44 26.76
C GLY A 22 17.29 -29.35 27.98
N VAL A 23 16.40 -29.31 28.98
CA VAL A 23 16.55 -30.08 30.23
C VAL A 23 15.38 -31.04 30.44
N ALA A 24 15.68 -32.34 30.46
CA ALA A 24 14.77 -33.42 30.79
C ALA A 24 13.38 -33.29 30.11
N ASN A 25 12.33 -33.07 30.90
CA ASN A 25 10.96 -32.87 30.47
C ASN A 25 10.44 -31.46 30.79
N ILE A 26 11.34 -30.47 30.91
CA ILE A 26 11.00 -29.10 31.31
C ILE A 26 10.81 -28.21 30.08
N TYR A 27 9.67 -27.52 30.04
CA TYR A 27 9.28 -26.57 29.01
C TYR A 27 8.93 -25.23 29.66
N ALA A 28 9.00 -24.12 28.91
CA ALA A 28 8.63 -22.80 29.39
C ALA A 28 7.88 -22.02 28.30
N VAL A 29 6.82 -21.31 28.68
CA VAL A 29 5.91 -20.61 27.76
C VAL A 29 5.43 -19.29 28.36
N GLY A 30 4.93 -18.38 27.52
CA GLY A 30 4.47 -17.06 27.95
C GLY A 30 5.63 -16.09 28.15
N ASP A 31 5.40 -15.04 28.95
CA ASP A 31 6.36 -13.94 29.10
C ASP A 31 7.72 -14.38 29.66
N VAL A 32 7.73 -15.41 30.51
CA VAL A 32 8.98 -16.00 31.03
C VAL A 32 9.84 -16.62 29.92
N ALA A 33 9.25 -16.93 28.76
CA ALA A 33 9.90 -17.48 27.57
C ALA A 33 9.77 -16.53 26.35
N GLY A 34 9.62 -15.22 26.59
CA GLY A 34 9.61 -14.21 25.53
C GLY A 34 8.30 -14.10 24.72
N GLY A 35 7.18 -14.57 25.27
CA GLY A 35 5.86 -14.46 24.65
C GLY A 35 5.39 -13.02 24.45
N ASN A 36 5.46 -12.19 25.51
CA ASN A 36 5.10 -10.75 25.56
C ASN A 36 3.67 -10.38 25.15
N LEU A 37 2.89 -11.33 24.63
CA LEU A 37 1.48 -11.22 24.25
C LEU A 37 0.77 -12.49 24.72
N ALA A 38 -0.44 -12.33 25.26
CA ALA A 38 -1.22 -13.44 25.78
C ALA A 38 -1.46 -14.55 24.74
N THR A 39 -1.80 -14.18 23.50
CA THR A 39 -2.03 -15.13 22.39
C THR A 39 -0.76 -15.81 21.92
N VAL A 40 0.40 -15.14 21.96
CA VAL A 40 1.71 -15.76 21.69
C VAL A 40 2.03 -16.80 22.77
N GLY A 41 1.77 -16.48 24.05
CA GLY A 41 1.92 -17.42 25.15
C GLY A 41 1.02 -18.65 25.02
N GLN A 42 -0.24 -18.48 24.59
CA GLN A 42 -1.16 -19.59 24.29
C GLN A 42 -0.63 -20.47 23.15
N ALA A 43 -0.15 -19.88 22.05
CA ALA A 43 0.43 -20.63 20.94
C ALA A 43 1.68 -21.42 21.38
N GLN A 44 2.55 -20.79 22.18
CA GLN A 44 3.70 -21.46 22.82
C GLN A 44 3.25 -22.67 23.65
N ALA A 45 2.21 -22.52 24.48
CA ALA A 45 1.67 -23.61 25.29
C ALA A 45 1.15 -24.78 24.43
N VAL A 46 0.41 -24.48 23.35
CA VAL A 46 -0.07 -25.51 22.41
C VAL A 46 1.10 -26.27 21.79
N ARG A 47 2.18 -25.59 21.38
CA ARG A 47 3.38 -26.25 20.85
C ARG A 47 4.06 -27.15 21.89
N ALA A 48 4.26 -26.64 23.10
CA ALA A 48 4.87 -27.41 24.18
C ALA A 48 4.09 -28.70 24.45
N VAL A 49 2.77 -28.61 24.62
CA VAL A 49 1.89 -29.76 24.88
C VAL A 49 1.90 -30.75 23.70
N ARG A 50 1.86 -30.26 22.45
CA ARG A 50 1.98 -31.12 21.27
C ARG A 50 3.34 -31.82 21.20
N LYS A 51 4.42 -31.17 21.60
CA LYS A 51 5.74 -31.82 21.67
C LYS A 51 5.81 -32.88 22.77
N MET A 52 5.17 -32.63 23.91
CA MET A 52 5.12 -33.56 25.04
C MET A 52 4.32 -34.84 24.72
N PHE A 53 3.18 -34.69 24.06
CA PHE A 53 2.19 -35.77 23.94
C PHE A 53 1.77 -36.13 22.51
N GLY A 54 2.18 -35.35 21.51
CA GLY A 54 1.81 -35.58 20.11
C GLY A 54 2.53 -36.77 19.50
N SER A 55 1.86 -37.44 18.56
CA SER A 55 2.41 -38.59 17.82
C SER A 55 3.53 -38.22 16.83
N GLY A 56 3.88 -36.94 16.70
CA GLY A 56 4.81 -36.45 15.69
C GLY A 56 4.27 -36.45 14.26
N GLN A 57 2.99 -36.82 14.06
CA GLN A 57 2.40 -36.96 12.72
C GLN A 57 1.99 -35.63 12.06
N TYR A 58 1.84 -34.55 12.84
CA TYR A 58 1.46 -33.24 12.31
C TYR A 58 2.43 -32.17 12.82
N THR A 59 3.24 -31.64 11.90
CA THR A 59 4.06 -30.44 12.16
C THR A 59 3.33 -29.23 11.58
N LEU A 60 2.70 -28.44 12.45
CA LEU A 60 2.17 -27.14 12.08
C LEU A 60 3.30 -26.11 12.26
N LYS A 61 3.69 -25.44 11.18
CA LYS A 61 4.59 -24.29 11.25
C LYS A 61 3.75 -23.08 11.65
N ASP A 62 4.17 -22.36 12.69
CA ASP A 62 3.52 -21.10 13.03
C ASP A 62 3.83 -20.06 11.96
N LYS A 63 2.84 -19.19 11.73
CA LYS A 63 3.04 -17.93 11.03
C LYS A 63 4.07 -17.08 11.80
N GLU A 64 5.01 -16.49 11.07
CA GLU A 64 6.05 -15.61 11.60
C GLU A 64 5.50 -14.20 11.90
N ALA A 65 4.52 -13.73 11.12
CA ALA A 65 3.89 -12.44 11.31
C ALA A 65 3.09 -12.39 12.62
N LYS A 66 3.40 -11.42 13.48
CA LYS A 66 2.71 -11.19 14.75
C LYS A 66 2.03 -9.82 14.74
N PRO A 67 0.70 -9.74 14.73
CA PRO A 67 0.00 -8.47 14.87
C PRO A 67 0.10 -7.96 16.31
N TYR A 68 0.26 -6.65 16.43
CA TYR A 68 0.21 -5.91 17.69
C TYR A 68 -1.00 -5.00 17.68
N ILE A 69 -1.64 -4.85 18.84
CA ILE A 69 -2.82 -4.01 19.01
C ILE A 69 -2.66 -3.21 20.31
N VAL A 70 -3.04 -1.94 20.25
CA VAL A 70 -3.19 -1.03 21.37
C VAL A 70 -4.65 -0.57 21.38
N TRP A 71 -5.40 -0.99 22.39
CA TRP A 71 -6.84 -0.70 22.56
C TRP A 71 -7.11 0.69 23.14
N THR A 72 -6.48 1.72 22.56
CA THR A 72 -6.82 3.13 22.80
C THR A 72 -8.09 3.52 22.03
N ILE A 73 -8.53 4.77 22.19
CA ILE A 73 -9.57 5.37 21.34
C ILE A 73 -8.95 6.52 20.55
N PRO A 74 -8.76 6.39 19.22
CA PRO A 74 -8.98 5.18 18.42
C PRO A 74 -7.96 4.07 18.70
N GLU A 75 -8.28 2.83 18.27
CA GLU A 75 -7.35 1.71 18.34
C GLU A 75 -6.18 1.92 17.39
N VAL A 76 -5.02 1.32 17.71
CA VAL A 76 -3.85 1.27 16.83
C VAL A 76 -3.42 -0.19 16.71
N ALA A 77 -3.28 -0.69 15.49
CA ALA A 77 -2.84 -2.05 15.23
C ALA A 77 -1.83 -2.10 14.08
N TRP A 78 -0.85 -2.98 14.16
CA TRP A 78 0.14 -3.13 13.09
C TRP A 78 0.73 -4.53 13.02
N VAL A 79 1.32 -4.85 11.87
CA VAL A 79 2.05 -6.09 11.61
C VAL A 79 3.09 -5.85 10.51
N GLY A 80 4.20 -6.58 10.57
CA GLY A 80 5.28 -6.45 9.60
C GLY A 80 6.11 -5.17 9.79
N LEU A 81 6.80 -4.76 8.73
CA LEU A 81 7.73 -3.64 8.76
C LEU A 81 7.01 -2.30 8.91
N ASN A 82 7.64 -1.36 9.60
CA ASN A 82 7.36 0.07 9.47
C ASN A 82 8.30 0.72 8.43
N GLU A 83 8.08 2.01 8.15
CA GLU A 83 8.87 2.79 7.17
C GLU A 83 10.35 2.84 7.54
N GLN A 84 10.67 3.18 8.78
CA GLN A 84 12.04 3.32 9.28
C GLN A 84 12.79 1.98 9.19
N GLU A 85 12.12 0.88 9.48
CA GLU A 85 12.69 -0.47 9.35
C GLU A 85 12.90 -0.88 7.89
N ALA A 86 11.98 -0.53 6.99
CA ALA A 86 12.12 -0.80 5.56
C ALA A 86 13.28 0.02 4.95
N GLU A 87 13.41 1.28 5.35
CA GLU A 87 14.52 2.17 5.00
C GLU A 87 15.86 1.67 5.55
N ALA A 88 15.92 1.30 6.82
CA ALA A 88 17.12 0.76 7.46
C ALA A 88 17.60 -0.55 6.81
N LYS A 89 16.67 -1.33 6.23
CA LYS A 89 16.97 -2.54 5.44
C LYS A 89 17.33 -2.25 3.99
N GLY A 90 17.30 -0.99 3.54
CA GLY A 90 17.60 -0.60 2.16
C GLY A 90 16.62 -1.16 1.13
N LEU A 91 15.36 -1.38 1.52
CA LEU A 91 14.37 -2.00 0.65
C LEU A 91 13.88 -1.01 -0.41
N ASN A 92 13.65 -1.50 -1.63
CA ASN A 92 12.88 -0.77 -2.62
C ASN A 92 11.38 -0.98 -2.35
N PHE A 93 10.79 -0.12 -1.53
CA PHE A 93 9.40 -0.23 -1.11
C PHE A 93 8.54 0.96 -1.56
N GLY A 94 7.24 0.71 -1.63
CA GLY A 94 6.21 1.72 -1.75
C GLY A 94 5.36 1.76 -0.49
N LEU A 95 4.72 2.90 -0.27
CA LEU A 95 3.82 3.14 0.83
C LEU A 95 2.51 3.69 0.29
N VAL A 96 1.40 3.26 0.87
CA VAL A 96 0.08 3.84 0.65
C VAL A 96 -0.61 4.06 1.99
N ARG A 97 -1.36 5.16 2.11
CA ARG A 97 -2.20 5.45 3.27
C ARG A 97 -3.59 5.80 2.76
N VAL A 98 -4.59 5.09 3.23
CA VAL A 98 -5.99 5.26 2.83
C VAL A 98 -6.84 5.58 4.05
N GLU A 99 -7.53 6.71 4.01
CA GLU A 99 -8.41 7.14 5.10
C GLU A 99 -9.69 6.29 5.15
N TYR A 100 -10.25 6.12 6.33
CA TYR A 100 -11.52 5.41 6.56
C TYR A 100 -12.67 5.99 5.74
N SER A 101 -12.65 7.30 5.47
CA SER A 101 -13.61 7.99 4.61
C SER A 101 -13.65 7.46 3.16
N ARG A 102 -12.64 6.67 2.74
CA ARG A 102 -12.64 5.99 1.44
C ARG A 102 -13.44 4.69 1.43
N ALA A 103 -13.89 4.22 2.58
CA ALA A 103 -14.85 3.13 2.70
C ALA A 103 -16.24 3.70 3.04
N VAL A 104 -17.29 3.14 2.45
CA VAL A 104 -18.69 3.49 2.78
C VAL A 104 -18.95 3.35 4.29
N ARG A 105 -18.33 2.35 4.94
CA ARG A 105 -18.41 2.17 6.40
C ARG A 105 -17.86 3.37 7.18
N GLY A 106 -16.75 3.96 6.74
CA GLY A 106 -16.19 5.15 7.39
C GLY A 106 -17.04 6.38 7.17
N ILE A 107 -17.65 6.54 5.98
CA ILE A 107 -18.59 7.63 5.71
C ILE A 107 -19.83 7.53 6.63
N VAL A 108 -20.42 6.34 6.72
CA VAL A 108 -21.65 6.12 7.50
C VAL A 108 -21.42 6.25 9.01
N SER A 109 -20.27 5.78 9.51
CA SER A 109 -19.96 5.87 10.94
C SER A 109 -19.44 7.24 11.37
N GLY A 110 -18.83 8.01 10.46
CA GLY A 110 -18.16 9.26 10.78
C GLY A 110 -16.81 9.09 11.50
N GLU A 111 -16.35 7.85 11.67
CA GLU A 111 -15.08 7.56 12.34
C GLU A 111 -13.89 8.04 11.53
N LYS A 112 -12.92 8.64 12.23
CA LYS A 112 -11.65 9.04 11.65
C LYS A 112 -10.63 7.93 11.86
N GLY A 113 -9.83 7.68 10.83
CA GLY A 113 -8.82 6.64 10.87
C GLY A 113 -8.22 6.40 9.50
N PHE A 114 -7.19 5.56 9.46
CA PHE A 114 -6.50 5.18 8.23
C PHE A 114 -5.98 3.75 8.30
N LEU A 115 -5.80 3.17 7.12
CA LEU A 115 -4.98 1.98 6.88
C LEU A 115 -3.77 2.41 6.06
N LYS A 116 -2.58 2.06 6.53
CA LYS A 116 -1.31 2.26 5.85
C LYS A 116 -0.72 0.90 5.47
N MET A 117 -0.30 0.74 4.23
CA MET A 117 0.31 -0.48 3.71
C MET A 117 1.66 -0.16 3.09
N ILE A 118 2.64 -0.99 3.42
CA ILE A 118 4.00 -0.97 2.89
C ILE A 118 4.16 -2.21 2.03
N TYR A 119 4.71 -2.07 0.83
CA TYR A 119 4.86 -3.16 -0.13
C TYR A 119 6.20 -3.05 -0.87
N ASP A 120 6.75 -4.16 -1.38
CA ASP A 120 7.95 -4.10 -2.22
C ASP A 120 7.56 -3.65 -3.64
N ARG A 121 8.35 -2.76 -4.25
CA ARG A 121 8.07 -2.32 -5.63
C ARG A 121 8.31 -3.37 -6.70
N PRO A 122 9.29 -4.29 -6.58
CA PRO A 122 9.52 -5.30 -7.61
C PRO A 122 8.31 -6.23 -7.84
N GLN A 123 7.69 -6.71 -6.77
CA GLN A 123 6.67 -7.77 -6.85
C GLN A 123 5.33 -7.39 -6.21
N GLY A 124 5.27 -6.29 -5.46
CA GLY A 124 4.04 -5.82 -4.84
C GLY A 124 3.64 -6.62 -3.59
N ARG A 125 4.52 -7.44 -3.02
CA ARG A 125 4.33 -8.16 -1.76
C ARG A 125 4.11 -7.17 -0.62
N VAL A 126 3.14 -7.45 0.22
CA VAL A 126 2.88 -6.67 1.42
C VAL A 126 3.97 -6.96 2.45
N LEU A 127 4.65 -5.91 2.89
CA LEU A 127 5.74 -5.96 3.87
C LEU A 127 5.27 -5.54 5.26
N GLY A 128 4.22 -4.72 5.34
CA GLY A 128 3.66 -4.27 6.60
C GLY A 128 2.33 -3.55 6.45
N VAL A 129 1.50 -3.63 7.47
CA VAL A 129 0.20 -2.97 7.54
C VAL A 129 0.07 -2.31 8.90
N HIS A 130 -0.39 -1.06 8.92
CA HIS A 130 -0.57 -0.24 10.11
C HIS A 130 -1.93 0.44 10.04
N ILE A 131 -2.74 0.30 11.07
CA ILE A 131 -4.12 0.79 11.10
C ILE A 131 -4.31 1.61 12.37
N CYS A 132 -4.92 2.78 12.23
CA CYS A 132 -5.38 3.58 13.35
C CYS A 132 -6.82 3.97 13.09
N GLY A 133 -7.74 3.59 13.96
CA GLY A 133 -9.16 3.83 13.76
C GLY A 133 -10.04 2.84 14.51
N ALA A 134 -11.35 3.03 14.44
CA ALA A 134 -12.29 2.07 15.00
C ALA A 134 -12.05 0.66 14.43
N GLN A 135 -12.05 -0.35 15.32
CA GLN A 135 -11.88 -1.77 14.97
C GLN A 135 -10.53 -2.11 14.30
N ALA A 136 -9.48 -1.31 14.50
CA ALA A 136 -8.15 -1.60 13.94
C ALA A 136 -7.65 -3.00 14.33
N GLY A 137 -7.93 -3.45 15.56
CA GLY A 137 -7.58 -4.78 16.04
C GLY A 137 -8.31 -5.92 15.33
N GLU A 138 -9.52 -5.69 14.84
CA GLU A 138 -10.26 -6.67 14.04
C GLU A 138 -9.73 -6.73 12.60
N LEU A 139 -9.32 -5.57 12.05
CA LEU A 139 -8.86 -5.47 10.67
C LEU A 139 -7.45 -5.99 10.45
N ILE A 140 -6.58 -5.93 11.47
CA ILE A 140 -5.16 -6.21 11.30
C ILE A 140 -4.86 -7.67 10.95
N ASN A 141 -5.73 -8.61 11.30
CA ASN A 141 -5.50 -10.04 11.05
C ASN A 141 -5.43 -10.38 9.57
N PHE A 142 -6.22 -9.71 8.71
CA PHE A 142 -6.07 -9.86 7.25
C PHE A 142 -4.69 -9.38 6.77
N GLY A 143 -4.20 -8.27 7.33
CA GLY A 143 -2.86 -7.76 7.06
C GLY A 143 -1.77 -8.69 7.57
N ALA A 144 -1.98 -9.35 8.71
CA ALA A 144 -1.03 -10.30 9.26
C ALA A 144 -0.91 -11.54 8.38
N ASP A 145 -2.04 -12.07 7.90
CA ASP A 145 -2.08 -13.17 6.95
C ASP A 145 -1.37 -12.80 5.64
N ALA A 146 -1.64 -11.59 5.11
CA ALA A 146 -1.02 -11.09 3.89
C ALA A 146 0.50 -10.89 4.00
N VAL A 147 0.98 -10.38 5.13
CA VAL A 147 2.43 -10.23 5.39
C VAL A 147 3.10 -11.59 5.53
N ASP A 148 2.47 -12.53 6.24
CA ASP A 148 3.05 -13.85 6.49
C ASP A 148 3.19 -14.69 5.22
N ASP A 149 2.13 -14.71 4.40
CA ASP A 149 2.11 -15.51 3.17
C ASP A 149 2.86 -14.82 2.02
N GLY A 150 3.36 -13.59 2.24
CA GLY A 150 4.00 -12.79 1.19
C GLY A 150 3.04 -12.40 0.08
N THR A 151 1.75 -12.27 0.41
CA THR A 151 0.65 -11.92 -0.49
C THR A 151 0.94 -10.58 -1.15
N THR A 152 0.70 -10.53 -2.46
CA THR A 152 0.88 -9.34 -3.27
C THR A 152 -0.36 -8.46 -3.29
N ILE A 153 -0.17 -7.16 -3.56
CA ILE A 153 -1.27 -6.24 -3.83
C ILE A 153 -2.17 -6.74 -4.98
N PHE A 154 -1.62 -7.51 -5.92
CA PHE A 154 -2.37 -8.06 -7.05
C PHE A 154 -3.31 -9.20 -6.62
N GLU A 155 -2.90 -10.00 -5.64
CA GLU A 155 -3.75 -11.03 -5.03
C GLU A 155 -4.83 -10.39 -4.14
N ILE A 156 -4.49 -9.33 -3.38
CA ILE A 156 -5.49 -8.56 -2.61
C ILE A 156 -6.58 -7.99 -3.54
N LEU A 157 -6.20 -7.53 -4.74
CA LEU A 157 -7.15 -7.02 -5.73
C LEU A 157 -8.11 -8.10 -6.27
N GLN A 158 -7.76 -9.38 -6.19
CA GLN A 158 -8.61 -10.50 -6.60
C GLN A 158 -9.59 -10.90 -5.49
N PHE A 159 -9.34 -10.48 -4.25
CA PHE A 159 -10.21 -10.79 -3.12
C PHE A 159 -11.50 -9.96 -3.14
N VAL A 160 -12.63 -10.62 -2.92
CA VAL A 160 -13.94 -9.95 -2.82
C VAL A 160 -14.19 -9.52 -1.39
N PHE A 161 -14.05 -8.23 -1.12
CA PHE A 161 -14.39 -7.65 0.18
C PHE A 161 -15.88 -7.33 0.25
N PRO A 162 -16.60 -7.75 1.30
CA PRO A 162 -17.99 -7.37 1.50
C PRO A 162 -18.15 -5.86 1.57
N ALA A 163 -19.14 -5.33 0.85
CA ALA A 163 -19.46 -3.92 0.85
C ALA A 163 -19.79 -3.41 2.26
N VAL A 164 -19.57 -2.11 2.49
CA VAL A 164 -19.87 -1.45 3.77
C VAL A 164 -19.10 -2.07 4.95
N THR A 165 -17.85 -2.49 4.72
CA THR A 165 -16.90 -2.90 5.76
C THR A 165 -15.62 -2.08 5.67
N TYR A 166 -14.87 -1.98 6.76
CA TYR A 166 -13.54 -1.37 6.72
C TYR A 166 -12.50 -2.25 6.01
N HIS A 167 -12.74 -3.56 5.91
CA HIS A 167 -11.83 -4.47 5.19
C HIS A 167 -11.64 -4.07 3.71
N VAL A 168 -12.64 -3.41 3.09
CA VAL A 168 -12.51 -2.83 1.74
C VAL A 168 -11.30 -1.89 1.60
N LEU A 169 -10.83 -1.28 2.69
CA LEU A 169 -9.63 -0.44 2.67
C LEU A 169 -8.38 -1.17 2.19
N TYR A 170 -8.27 -2.50 2.39
CA TYR A 170 -7.18 -3.29 1.81
C TYR A 170 -7.21 -3.27 0.27
N ASN A 171 -8.39 -3.42 -0.33
CA ASN A 171 -8.56 -3.34 -1.79
C ASN A 171 -8.27 -1.93 -2.32
N VAL A 172 -8.73 -0.91 -1.60
CA VAL A 172 -8.48 0.50 -1.93
C VAL A 172 -6.97 0.81 -1.86
N ALA A 173 -6.29 0.36 -0.81
CA ALA A 173 -4.85 0.49 -0.66
C ALA A 173 -4.08 -0.26 -1.76
N ALA A 174 -4.46 -1.50 -2.06
CA ALA A 174 -3.84 -2.29 -3.14
C ALA A 174 -4.06 -1.65 -4.52
N THR A 175 -5.22 -1.05 -4.76
CA THR A 175 -5.50 -0.30 -5.99
C THR A 175 -4.57 0.90 -6.12
N GLU A 176 -4.42 1.66 -5.05
CA GLU A 176 -3.51 2.81 -5.01
C GLU A 176 -2.04 2.40 -5.15
N ALA A 177 -1.63 1.29 -4.53
CA ALA A 177 -0.29 0.73 -4.66
C ALA A 177 0.00 0.32 -6.11
N LYS A 178 -0.95 -0.36 -6.76
CA LYS A 178 -0.84 -0.75 -8.18
C LYS A 178 -0.64 0.46 -9.09
N LEU A 179 -1.37 1.55 -8.85
CA LEU A 179 -1.22 2.79 -9.61
C LEU A 179 0.19 3.38 -9.39
N ARG A 180 0.65 3.45 -8.14
CA ARG A 180 2.00 3.94 -7.80
C ARG A 180 3.13 3.11 -8.42
N MET A 181 2.95 1.80 -8.55
CA MET A 181 3.88 0.93 -9.27
C MET A 181 3.92 1.22 -10.77
N GLY A 182 2.83 1.75 -11.34
CA GLY A 182 2.77 2.22 -12.73
C GLY A 182 3.38 3.61 -12.97
N GLY A 183 4.01 4.22 -11.96
CA GLY A 183 4.62 5.56 -12.05
C GLY A 183 3.71 6.72 -11.63
N VAL A 184 2.49 6.43 -11.15
CA VAL A 184 1.55 7.46 -10.67
C VAL A 184 1.88 7.85 -9.24
N GLN A 185 2.42 9.04 -8.99
CA GLN A 185 2.79 9.45 -7.62
C GLN A 185 1.61 10.01 -6.83
N ASN A 186 0.61 10.60 -7.50
CA ASN A 186 -0.55 11.19 -6.84
C ASN A 186 -1.86 10.80 -7.55
N LEU A 187 -2.77 10.11 -6.84
CA LEU A 187 -4.02 9.61 -7.43
C LEU A 187 -4.96 10.72 -7.91
N SER A 188 -4.98 11.86 -7.22
CA SER A 188 -5.75 13.04 -7.62
C SER A 188 -5.22 13.57 -8.97
N ALA A 189 -3.90 13.69 -9.06
CA ALA A 189 -3.21 14.13 -10.25
C ALA A 189 -3.36 13.15 -11.41
N ALA A 190 -3.10 11.86 -11.22
CA ALA A 190 -3.21 10.88 -12.29
C ALA A 190 -4.64 10.63 -12.75
N ALA A 191 -5.64 10.70 -11.86
CA ALA A 191 -7.05 10.67 -12.27
C ALA A 191 -7.38 11.92 -13.11
N SER A 192 -6.82 13.07 -12.76
CA SER A 192 -6.96 14.29 -13.53
C SER A 192 -6.27 14.16 -14.90
N TRP A 193 -5.03 13.66 -14.96
CA TRP A 193 -4.29 13.36 -16.19
C TRP A 193 -4.99 12.33 -17.08
N ALA A 194 -5.62 11.30 -16.50
CA ALA A 194 -6.43 10.35 -17.25
C ALA A 194 -7.66 11.02 -17.90
N ARG A 195 -8.28 12.00 -17.22
CA ARG A 195 -9.38 12.80 -17.79
C ARG A 195 -8.88 13.72 -18.89
N VAL A 196 -7.69 14.33 -18.74
CA VAL A 196 -7.02 15.08 -19.81
C VAL A 196 -6.83 14.19 -21.03
N LYS A 197 -6.19 13.03 -20.86
CA LYS A 197 -5.97 12.06 -21.93
C LYS A 197 -7.27 11.63 -22.60
N THR A 198 -8.31 11.35 -21.83
CA THR A 198 -9.63 10.98 -22.37
C THR A 198 -10.23 12.11 -23.20
N ALA A 199 -10.09 13.36 -22.77
CA ALA A 199 -10.53 14.52 -23.53
C ALA A 199 -9.73 14.70 -24.83
N ILE A 200 -8.40 14.49 -24.80
CA ILE A 200 -7.54 14.48 -26.00
C ILE A 200 -8.00 13.40 -26.97
N MET A 201 -8.20 12.17 -26.49
CA MET A 201 -8.64 11.04 -27.32
C MET A 201 -10.02 11.28 -27.93
N LYS A 202 -10.95 11.87 -27.17
CA LYS A 202 -12.28 12.22 -27.68
C LYS A 202 -12.24 13.36 -28.70
N SER A 203 -11.28 14.29 -28.57
CA SER A 203 -11.02 15.33 -29.57
C SER A 203 -10.48 14.72 -30.87
N LEU A 204 -9.56 13.75 -30.76
CA LEU A 204 -9.05 12.97 -31.89
C LEU A 204 -10.15 12.17 -32.60
N GLU A 205 -11.07 11.56 -31.86
CA GLU A 205 -12.20 10.84 -32.45
C GLU A 205 -13.17 11.76 -33.20
N LYS A 206 -13.35 13.00 -32.74
CA LYS A 206 -14.23 14.00 -33.38
C LYS A 206 -13.62 14.61 -34.64
N GLN A 207 -12.30 14.73 -34.74
CA GLN A 207 -11.60 15.20 -35.94
C GLN A 207 -11.13 13.98 -36.75
N GLN A 208 -11.93 13.53 -37.73
CA GLN A 208 -11.66 12.31 -38.52
C GLN A 208 -10.19 12.16 -38.97
N SER A 209 -9.51 11.14 -38.43
CA SER A 209 -8.59 10.15 -39.04
C SER A 209 -7.23 10.54 -39.66
N GLN A 210 -6.66 11.72 -39.45
CA GLN A 210 -5.26 11.97 -39.90
C GLN A 210 -4.24 12.36 -38.85
N MET A 211 -4.66 12.78 -37.65
CA MET A 211 -3.70 13.14 -36.59
C MET A 211 -3.18 11.90 -35.87
N THR A 212 -1.86 11.79 -35.82
CA THR A 212 -1.14 10.89 -34.94
C THR A 212 -1.34 11.30 -33.48
N PHE A 213 -1.08 10.36 -32.55
CA PHE A 213 -1.14 10.65 -31.11
C PHE A 213 -0.19 11.80 -30.72
N GLU A 214 0.99 11.89 -31.34
CA GLU A 214 1.98 12.92 -31.07
C GLU A 214 1.50 14.30 -31.51
N GLU A 215 0.92 14.42 -32.70
CA GLU A 215 0.31 15.67 -33.17
C GLU A 215 -0.85 16.10 -32.28
N ALA A 216 -1.62 15.15 -31.74
CA ALA A 216 -2.72 15.44 -30.81
C ALA A 216 -2.25 15.98 -29.47
N VAL A 217 -1.21 15.37 -28.92
CA VAL A 217 -0.58 15.81 -27.68
C VAL A 217 0.03 17.20 -27.88
N GLU A 218 0.68 17.45 -29.03
CA GLU A 218 1.23 18.76 -29.38
C GLU A 218 0.15 19.84 -29.55
N ALA A 219 -0.91 19.56 -30.31
CA ALA A 219 -2.02 20.49 -30.50
C ALA A 219 -2.71 20.82 -29.16
N THR A 220 -2.86 19.82 -28.29
CA THR A 220 -3.42 20.03 -26.94
C THR A 220 -2.49 20.88 -26.09
N PHE A 221 -1.19 20.57 -26.10
CA PHE A 221 -0.19 21.33 -25.36
C PHE A 221 -0.18 22.81 -25.79
N ARG A 222 -0.20 23.09 -27.10
CA ARG A 222 -0.32 24.46 -27.63
C ARG A 222 -1.62 25.16 -27.25
N THR A 223 -2.72 24.41 -27.12
CA THR A 223 -4.00 24.96 -26.66
C THR A 223 -3.95 25.34 -25.18
N PHE A 224 -3.11 24.64 -24.40
CA PHE A 224 -2.94 24.90 -22.97
C PHE A 224 -1.91 26.00 -22.71
N ASP A 225 -0.85 26.04 -23.52
CA ASP A 225 0.20 27.06 -23.54
C ASP A 225 -0.26 28.31 -24.33
N ALA A 226 -1.29 28.98 -23.83
CA ALA A 226 -1.93 30.10 -24.52
C ALA A 226 -1.01 31.33 -24.72
N ASP A 227 0.06 31.44 -23.92
CA ASP A 227 1.07 32.50 -24.04
C ASP A 227 2.29 32.09 -24.88
N GLY A 228 2.35 30.83 -25.34
CA GLY A 228 3.40 30.32 -26.22
C GLY A 228 4.77 30.26 -25.54
N THR A 229 4.79 30.11 -24.21
CA THR A 229 6.02 30.10 -23.43
C THR A 229 6.77 28.76 -23.51
N GLY A 230 6.10 27.70 -23.99
CA GLY A 230 6.61 26.34 -23.98
C GLY A 230 6.50 25.64 -22.62
N HIS A 231 5.85 26.27 -21.64
CA HIS A 231 5.74 25.78 -20.26
C HIS A 231 4.32 25.94 -19.75
N LEU A 232 3.75 24.88 -19.16
CA LEU A 232 2.43 24.92 -18.54
C LEU A 232 2.52 25.24 -17.06
N THR A 233 2.02 26.42 -16.67
CA THR A 233 1.86 26.81 -15.27
C THR A 233 0.55 26.28 -14.68
N ALA A 234 0.43 26.30 -13.34
CA ALA A 234 -0.79 25.88 -12.63
C ALA A 234 -2.04 26.61 -13.13
N LYS A 235 -1.92 27.92 -13.35
CA LYS A 235 -3.04 28.76 -13.80
C LYS A 235 -3.49 28.39 -15.20
N GLN A 236 -2.54 28.13 -16.11
CA GLN A 236 -2.85 27.73 -17.49
C GLN A 236 -3.50 26.35 -17.52
N LEU A 237 -2.91 25.38 -16.83
CA LEU A 237 -3.47 24.03 -16.72
C LEU A 237 -4.90 24.10 -16.15
N GLN A 238 -5.14 24.87 -15.09
CA GLN A 238 -6.47 25.03 -14.50
C GLN A 238 -7.47 25.69 -15.47
N ALA A 239 -7.06 26.75 -16.18
CA ALA A 239 -7.91 27.43 -17.15
C ALA A 239 -8.30 26.50 -18.31
N SER A 240 -7.35 25.71 -18.81
CA SER A 240 -7.56 24.72 -19.85
C SER A 240 -8.47 23.58 -19.41
N MET A 241 -8.38 23.14 -18.15
CA MET A 241 -9.33 22.16 -17.62
C MET A 241 -10.75 22.71 -17.60
N ARG A 242 -10.92 23.99 -17.21
CA ARG A 242 -12.23 24.64 -17.20
C ARG A 242 -12.82 24.76 -18.60
N SER A 243 -12.02 25.05 -19.62
CA SER A 243 -12.49 25.13 -21.01
C SER A 243 -12.95 23.77 -21.57
N ILE A 244 -12.41 22.67 -21.06
CA ILE A 244 -12.80 21.29 -21.39
C ILE A 244 -14.01 20.81 -20.55
N GLY A 245 -14.52 21.65 -19.64
CA GLY A 245 -15.68 21.34 -18.78
C GLY A 245 -15.29 20.59 -17.50
N LEU A 246 -14.02 20.64 -17.10
CA LEU A 246 -13.50 20.05 -15.87
C LEU A 246 -13.12 21.15 -14.87
N THR A 247 -13.73 21.14 -13.70
CA THR A 247 -13.33 21.97 -12.56
C THR A 247 -12.41 21.16 -11.64
N LEU A 248 -11.14 21.56 -11.57
CA LEU A 248 -10.14 21.03 -10.63
C LEU A 248 -9.86 22.07 -9.53
N SER A 249 -9.65 21.61 -8.30
CA SER A 249 -9.18 22.45 -7.19
C SER A 249 -7.73 22.86 -7.40
N ASP A 250 -7.32 23.96 -6.77
CA ASP A 250 -5.94 24.46 -6.86
C ASP A 250 -4.94 23.41 -6.36
N GLU A 251 -5.27 22.71 -5.28
CA GLU A 251 -4.49 21.59 -4.73
C GLU A 251 -4.31 20.45 -5.75
N ALA A 252 -5.36 20.08 -6.48
CA ALA A 252 -5.29 19.01 -7.48
C ALA A 252 -4.42 19.40 -8.67
N VAL A 253 -4.43 20.67 -9.08
CA VAL A 253 -3.60 21.18 -10.18
C VAL A 253 -2.13 21.25 -9.75
N GLU A 254 -1.85 21.66 -8.52
CA GLU A 254 -0.50 21.69 -7.97
C GLU A 254 0.08 20.27 -7.89
N ASP A 255 -0.75 19.31 -7.48
CA ASP A 255 -0.40 17.90 -7.49
C ASP A 255 -0.12 17.36 -8.90
N MET A 256 -0.88 17.80 -9.92
CA MET A 256 -0.62 17.46 -11.32
C MET A 256 0.71 17.96 -11.84
N ILE A 257 1.10 19.17 -11.44
CA ILE A 257 2.39 19.74 -11.81
C ILE A 257 3.51 18.96 -11.14
N LYS A 258 3.40 18.72 -9.82
CA LYS A 258 4.41 17.93 -9.08
C LYS A 258 4.58 16.51 -9.64
N GLU A 259 3.53 15.91 -10.20
CA GLU A 259 3.61 14.61 -10.83
C GLU A 259 4.32 14.63 -12.19
N ALA A 260 4.18 15.72 -12.96
CA ALA A 260 4.75 15.87 -14.29
C ALA A 260 6.18 16.38 -14.28
N ASP A 261 6.45 17.34 -13.39
CA ASP A 261 7.68 18.09 -13.30
C ASP A 261 8.76 17.28 -12.57
N GLN A 262 9.45 16.43 -13.33
CA GLN A 262 10.53 15.60 -12.80
C GLN A 262 11.76 16.42 -12.38
N GLN A 263 11.87 17.65 -12.88
CA GLN A 263 13.01 18.54 -12.65
C GLN A 263 12.76 19.57 -11.55
N ASN A 264 11.56 19.56 -10.96
CA ASN A 264 11.13 20.43 -9.87
C ASN A 264 11.24 21.94 -10.21
N GLN A 265 10.93 22.27 -11.46
CA GLN A 265 10.97 23.62 -12.02
C GLN A 265 9.73 24.48 -11.70
N GLY A 266 8.64 23.86 -11.26
CA GLY A 266 7.35 24.48 -10.95
C GLY A 266 6.41 24.62 -12.15
N PHE A 267 6.73 24.00 -13.29
CA PHE A 267 5.93 24.01 -14.51
C PHE A 267 6.10 22.70 -15.28
N VAL A 268 5.20 22.41 -16.21
CA VAL A 268 5.27 21.20 -17.06
C VAL A 268 5.73 21.60 -18.46
N ASP A 269 6.88 21.11 -18.89
CA ASP A 269 7.35 21.29 -20.26
C ASP A 269 6.72 20.26 -21.22
N TYR A 270 6.96 20.41 -22.52
CA TYR A 270 6.42 19.50 -23.52
C TYR A 270 6.92 18.04 -23.34
N PRO A 271 8.23 17.77 -23.14
CA PRO A 271 8.73 16.44 -22.79
C PRO A 271 8.03 15.78 -21.59
N ASP A 272 7.83 16.52 -20.50
CA ASP A 272 7.16 16.05 -19.29
C ASP A 272 5.69 15.70 -19.59
N PHE A 273 5.00 16.57 -20.33
CA PHE A 273 3.61 16.38 -20.74
C PHE A 273 3.41 15.14 -21.62
N VAL A 274 4.31 14.91 -22.58
CA VAL A 274 4.31 13.71 -23.44
C VAL A 274 4.55 12.45 -22.61
N THR A 275 5.50 12.51 -21.67
CA THR A 275 5.82 11.39 -20.78
C THR A 275 4.61 10.99 -19.95
N ILE A 276 3.93 11.96 -19.31
CA ILE A 276 2.70 11.73 -18.56
C ILE A 276 1.60 11.15 -19.43
N CYS A 277 1.37 11.68 -20.63
CA CYS A 277 0.31 11.20 -21.50
C CYS A 277 0.55 9.74 -21.98
N ARG A 278 1.82 9.32 -22.07
CA ARG A 278 2.22 7.94 -22.37
C ARG A 278 2.08 7.02 -21.14
N THR A 279 2.48 7.47 -19.95
CA THR A 279 2.47 6.64 -18.72
C THR A 279 1.11 6.56 -18.03
N CYS A 280 0.30 7.61 -18.08
CA CYS A 280 -1.08 7.61 -17.57
C CYS A 280 -1.99 6.80 -18.53
N GLY A 281 -1.93 5.46 -18.48
CA GLY A 281 -2.85 4.60 -19.22
C GLY A 281 -2.39 3.18 -19.59
N MET A 282 -1.76 2.46 -18.65
CA MET A 282 -1.29 1.06 -18.72
C MET A 282 0.15 0.86 -19.17
N GLY A 283 0.79 -0.16 -18.57
CA GLY A 283 2.20 -0.54 -18.72
C GLY A 283 2.64 -0.89 -20.14
N PRO A 284 3.84 -1.47 -20.30
CA PRO A 284 4.58 -1.48 -21.55
C PRO A 284 3.69 -1.94 -22.71
N VAL A 285 3.64 -1.10 -23.74
CA VAL A 285 3.04 -1.45 -25.03
C VAL A 285 3.59 -2.81 -25.41
N LYS A 286 2.73 -3.83 -25.45
CA LYS A 286 3.08 -5.09 -26.08
C LYS A 286 3.40 -4.74 -27.53
N THR A 287 4.68 -4.66 -27.85
CA THR A 287 5.13 -4.75 -29.23
C THR A 287 4.55 -6.05 -29.76
N ALA A 288 3.65 -5.94 -30.74
CA ALA A 288 3.17 -7.10 -31.48
C ALA A 288 4.41 -7.88 -31.94
N LYS A 289 4.54 -9.11 -31.47
CA LYS A 289 5.53 -10.04 -32.02
C LYS A 289 5.17 -10.24 -33.49
N ALA A 290 6.13 -9.92 -34.37
CA ALA A 290 6.24 -10.52 -35.68
C ALA A 290 6.55 -12.03 -35.54
#